data_AF-A0A250IP23-F1
#
_entry.id   AF-A0A250IP23-F1
#
_cell.length_a   1.000
_cell.length_b   1.000
_cell.length_c   1.000
_cell.angle_alpha   90.00
_cell.angle_beta   90.00
_cell.angle_gamma   90.00
#
_symmetry.space_group_name_H-M   'P 1'
#
loop_
_entity.id
_entity.type
_entity.pdbx_description
1 polymer ?
#
loop_
_entity_poly.entity_id
_entity_poly.type
_entity_poly.pdbx_seq_one_letter_code
_entity_poly.pdbx_strand_id
1 'polypeptide(L)' 'MTRRELSQLDRELSEYLEAMVEGLGRSERRRALELYLTGLLLDGERKSVEPIAARLVEDEAEGDAAAAVCRRVGLER' A
#
# COMPACT_ATOMS: atom_id res chain seq x y z
N MET A 1 -13.19 20.13 -5.85
CA MET A 1 -13.49 19.83 -4.44
C MET A 1 -13.45 21.10 -3.62
N THR A 2 -14.33 21.20 -2.63
CA THR A 2 -14.32 22.24 -1.60
C THR A 2 -13.37 21.87 -0.46
N ARG A 3 -12.98 22.86 0.36
CA ARG A 3 -12.12 22.63 1.53
C ARG A 3 -12.74 21.65 2.55
N ARG A 4 -14.06 21.66 2.68
CA ARG A 4 -14.79 20.73 3.56
C ARG A 4 -14.71 19.30 3.04
N GLU A 5 -14.94 19.11 1.74
CA GLU A 5 -14.83 17.79 1.12
C GLU A 5 -13.41 17.24 1.24
N LEU A 6 -12.38 18.07 1.05
CA LEU A 6 -10.99 17.65 1.25
C LEU A 6 -10.71 17.25 2.71
N SER A 7 -11.20 18.02 3.70
CA SER A 7 -11.03 17.65 5.11
C SER A 7 -11.78 16.38 5.50
N GLN A 8 -12.88 16.08 4.80
CA GLN A 8 -13.63 14.84 5.03
C GLN A 8 -12.87 13.63 4.46
N LEU A 9 -12.34 13.74 3.23
CA LEU A 9 -11.53 12.68 2.64
C LEU A 9 -10.25 12.40 3.44
N ASP A 10 -9.60 13.44 3.95
CA ASP A 10 -8.40 13.29 4.79
C ASP A 10 -8.68 12.49 6.06
N ARG A 11 -9.83 12.74 6.71
CA ARG A 11 -10.29 11.96 7.85
C ARG A 11 -10.61 10.53 7.47
N GLU A 12 -11.40 10.31 6.42
CA GLU A 12 -11.78 8.97 5.96
C GLU A 12 -10.56 8.12 5.58
N LEU A 13 -9.58 8.72 4.90
CA LEU A 13 -8.32 8.04 4.60
C LEU A 13 -7.53 7.70 5.87
N SER A 14 -7.45 8.63 6.82
CA SER A 14 -6.75 8.39 8.09
C SER A 14 -7.38 7.26 8.91
N GLU A 15 -8.71 7.22 9.00
CA GLU A 15 -9.46 6.16 9.68
C GLU A 15 -9.25 4.79 9.00
N TYR A 16 -9.24 4.76 7.67
CA TYR A 16 -8.94 3.55 6.91
C TYR A 16 -7.52 3.04 7.17
N LEU A 17 -6.52 3.94 7.16
CA LEU A 17 -5.12 3.56 7.40
C LEU A 17 -4.90 3.04 8.83
N GLU A 18 -5.52 3.66 9.84
CA GLU A 18 -5.45 3.20 11.23
C GLU A 18 -6.01 1.77 11.37
N ALA A 19 -7.17 1.49 10.75
CA ALA A 19 -7.77 0.16 10.77
C ALA A 19 -6.88 -0.91 10.11
N MET A 20 -6.13 -0.54 9.06
CA MET A 20 -5.21 -1.45 8.37
C MET A 20 -3.97 -1.81 9.20
N VAL A 21 -3.58 -0.96 10.15
CA VAL A 21 -2.39 -1.17 10.98
C VAL A 21 -2.72 -1.63 12.40
N GLU A 22 -4.00 -1.83 12.71
CA GLU A 22 -4.46 -2.35 13.99
C GLU A 22 -3.80 -3.73 14.28
N GLY A 23 -3.34 -3.93 15.51
CA GLY A 23 -2.66 -5.15 15.91
C GLY A 23 -1.18 -5.25 15.53
N LEU A 24 -0.63 -4.33 14.74
CA LEU A 24 0.82 -4.23 14.55
C LEU A 24 1.48 -3.68 15.81
N GLY A 25 2.15 -4.54 16.57
CA GLY A 25 2.71 -4.18 17.89
C GLY A 25 3.58 -2.92 17.88
N ARG A 26 4.81 -3.02 17.38
CA ARG A 26 5.79 -1.91 17.43
C ARG A 26 5.28 -0.69 16.65
N SER A 27 5.34 0.48 17.27
CA SER A 27 4.88 1.76 16.68
C SER A 27 5.58 2.09 15.37
N GLU A 28 6.85 1.71 15.22
CA GLU A 28 7.61 1.93 13.99
C GLU A 28 7.05 1.11 12.83
N ARG A 29 6.51 -0.10 13.08
CA ARG A 29 5.89 -0.93 12.05
C ARG A 29 4.57 -0.34 11.57
N ARG A 30 3.77 0.19 12.49
CA ARG A 30 2.52 0.91 12.16
C ARG A 30 2.81 2.10 11.26
N ARG A 31 3.70 3.00 11.71
CA ARG A 31 4.10 4.18 10.94
C ARG A 31 4.69 3.84 9.57
N ALA A 32 5.53 2.80 9.48
CA ALA A 32 6.09 2.37 8.21
C ALA A 32 5.02 1.82 7.25
N LEU A 33 4.06 1.04 7.76
CA LEU A 33 2.99 0.49 6.93
C LEU A 33 2.00 1.57 6.49
N GLU A 34 1.64 2.52 7.36
CA GLU A 34 0.81 3.68 6.98
C GLU A 34 1.44 4.48 5.83
N LEU A 35 2.74 4.80 5.92
CA LEU A 35 3.46 5.49 4.85
C LEU A 35 3.47 4.69 3.55
N TYR A 36 3.66 3.37 3.66
CA TYR A 36 3.64 2.48 2.51
C TYR A 36 2.26 2.43 1.84
N LEU A 37 1.19 2.22 2.60
CA LEU A 37 -0.18 2.22 2.12
C LEU A 37 -0.58 3.57 1.50
N THR A 38 -0.16 4.67 2.11
CA THR A 38 -0.36 6.02 1.56
C THR A 38 0.29 6.15 0.18
N GLY A 39 1.53 5.67 0.03
CA GLY A 39 2.23 5.66 -1.27
C GLY A 39 1.66 4.67 -2.29
N LEU A 40 0.94 3.63 -1.87
CA LEU A 40 0.23 2.72 -2.78
C LEU A 40 -1.10 3.30 -3.27
N LEU A 41 -1.81 4.04 -2.43
CA LEU A 41 -3.18 4.50 -2.68
C LEU A 41 -3.25 5.89 -3.32
N LEU A 42 -2.27 6.76 -3.05
CA LEU A 42 -2.25 8.11 -3.58
C LEU A 42 -1.26 8.25 -4.74
N ASP A 43 -1.46 9.30 -5.54
CA ASP A 43 -0.55 9.64 -6.61
C ASP A 43 0.84 10.00 -6.06
N GLY A 44 1.88 9.35 -6.59
CA GLY A 44 3.26 9.60 -6.22
C GLY A 44 4.21 8.60 -6.87
N GLU A 45 5.48 8.99 -7.01
CA GLU A 45 6.54 8.05 -7.34
C GLU A 45 6.73 7.09 -6.16
N ARG A 46 6.67 5.81 -6.44
CA ARG A 46 6.94 4.75 -5.46
C ARG A 46 7.97 3.80 -6.02
N LYS A 47 8.37 2.85 -5.20
CA LYS A 47 9.25 1.78 -5.60
C LYS A 47 8.40 0.55 -5.90
N SER A 48 8.69 -0.10 -7.02
CA SER A 48 8.04 -1.34 -7.43
C SER A 48 7.98 -2.36 -6.29
N VAL A 49 6.78 -2.91 -6.07
CA VAL A 49 6.53 -3.93 -5.04
C VAL A 49 6.74 -5.34 -5.57
N GLU A 50 6.80 -5.50 -6.89
CA GLU A 50 6.93 -6.76 -7.60
C GLU A 50 8.07 -7.65 -7.07
N PRO A 51 9.31 -7.13 -6.85
CA PRO A 51 10.39 -7.96 -6.30
C PRO A 51 10.12 -8.44 -4.87
N ILE A 52 9.30 -7.74 -4.09
CA ILE A 52 8.93 -8.16 -2.73
C ILE A 52 7.84 -9.21 -2.81
N ALA A 53 6.83 -9.00 -3.65
CA ALA A 53 5.75 -9.96 -3.87
C ALA A 53 6.29 -11.33 -4.34
N ALA A 54 7.25 -11.32 -5.26
CA ALA A 54 7.91 -12.53 -5.75
C ALA A 54 8.71 -13.30 -4.66
N ARG A 55 9.12 -12.65 -3.56
CA ARG A 55 9.82 -13.31 -2.44
C ARG A 55 8.88 -13.96 -1.44
N LEU A 56 7.58 -13.65 -1.49
CA LEU A 56 6.58 -14.13 -0.52
C LEU A 56 5.93 -15.44 -0.96
N VAL A 57 6.24 -15.91 -2.17
CA VAL A 57 5.72 -17.15 -2.75
C VAL A 57 6.87 -18.13 -2.96
N GLU A 58 6.62 -19.40 -2.69
CA GLU A 58 7.62 -20.47 -2.82
C GLU A 58 7.70 -21.00 -4.25
N ASP A 59 6.58 -20.92 -4.99
CA ASP A 59 6.47 -21.37 -6.36
C ASP A 59 6.76 -20.22 -7.35
N GLU A 60 7.60 -20.51 -8.35
CA GLU A 60 8.06 -19.52 -9.32
C GLU A 60 6.91 -19.03 -10.24
N ALA A 61 5.94 -19.88 -10.55
CA ALA A 61 4.77 -19.51 -11.34
C ALA A 61 3.80 -18.62 -10.53
N GLU A 62 3.70 -18.84 -9.22
CA GLU A 62 2.99 -17.91 -8.32
C GLU A 62 3.71 -16.55 -8.23
N GLY A 63 5.05 -16.54 -8.30
CA GLY A 63 5.87 -15.33 -8.40
C GLY A 63 5.57 -14.52 -9.64
N ASP A 64 5.54 -15.18 -10.79
CA ASP A 64 5.18 -14.56 -12.07
C ASP A 64 3.74 -14.04 -12.09
N ALA A 65 2.81 -14.75 -11.44
CA ALA A 65 1.43 -14.31 -11.29
C ALA A 65 1.33 -13.06 -10.39
N ALA A 66 2.04 -13.04 -9.26
CA ALA A 66 2.09 -11.87 -8.37
C ALA A 66 2.70 -10.65 -9.06
N ALA A 67 3.76 -10.86 -9.85
CA ALA A 67 4.36 -9.85 -10.71
C ALA A 67 3.37 -9.33 -11.77
N ALA A 68 2.62 -10.22 -12.41
CA ALA A 68 1.57 -9.84 -13.36
C ALA A 68 0.44 -9.04 -12.71
N VAL A 69 0.06 -9.37 -11.47
CA VAL A 69 -0.90 -8.56 -10.70
C VAL A 69 -0.34 -7.17 -10.45
N CYS A 70 0.91 -7.06 -9.99
CA CYS A 70 1.56 -5.77 -9.75
C CYS A 70 1.55 -4.91 -11.02
N ARG A 71 1.91 -5.48 -12.17
CA ARG A 71 1.82 -4.80 -13.49
C ARG A 71 0.42 -4.33 -13.85
N ARG A 72 -0.58 -5.18 -13.61
CA ARG A 72 -1.98 -4.86 -13.94
C ARG A 72 -2.53 -3.72 -13.09
N VAL A 73 -2.14 -3.64 -11.82
CA VAL A 73 -2.60 -2.60 -10.88
C VAL A 73 -1.65 -1.41 -10.80
N GLY A 74 -0.64 -1.34 -11.68
CA GLY A 74 0.28 -0.21 -11.81
C GLY A 74 1.35 -0.11 -10.74
N LEU A 75 1.57 -1.17 -9.94
CA LEU A 75 2.51 -1.23 -8.80
C LEU A 75 3.96 -1.58 -9.21
N GLU A 76 4.28 -1.56 -10.50
CA GLU A 76 5.56 -1.98 -11.07
C GLU A 76 6.64 -0.88 -11.15
N ARG A 77 6.29 0.37 -10.80
CA ARG A 77 7.22 1.52 -10.80
C ARG A 77 7.83 1.73 -9.42
#